data_AF-A0A821QPZ2-F1
#
_entry.id   AF-A0A821QPZ2-F1
#
_cell.length_a   1.000
_cell.length_b   1.000
_cell.length_c   1.000
_cell.angle_alpha   90.00
_cell.angle_beta   90.00
_cell.angle_gamma   90.00
#
_symmetry.space_group_name_H-M   'P 1'
#
loop_
_entity.id
_entity.type
_entity.pdbx_description
1 polymer ?
#
loop_
_entity_poly.entity_id
_entity_poly.type
_entity_poly.pdbx_seq_one_letter_code
_entity_poly.pdbx_strand_id
1 'polypeptide(L)'
;MIVYNILTCALTELIVPSVCESPHIQAIYIYNTDNSNRQCALIKPLASKIIGIYDNMNRLVKRLFNENLFTSLPISIINPSVTKEMSIRDLTNDQATFMWFQLLFEILLQMPQTIDSKNEMMHECLLNYENDQIEKNKILEFQQIYSSDTCIRWYTRDTFLYRLVNRALRTQNINDIFKYRFYIKDLYQQLENLSAIKKRK
;
A
#
# COMPACT_ATOMS: atom_id res chain seq x y z
N MET A 1 -11.18 -20.19 7.87
CA MET A 1 -10.96 -19.46 6.61
C MET A 1 -11.33 -18.02 6.89
N ILE A 2 -10.35 -17.13 6.90
CA ILE A 2 -10.54 -15.76 7.31
C ILE A 2 -10.22 -14.90 6.09
N VAL A 3 -11.26 -14.32 5.50
CA VAL A 3 -11.15 -13.50 4.29
C VAL A 3 -11.40 -12.05 4.68
N TYR A 4 -10.37 -11.21 4.54
CA TYR A 4 -10.41 -9.78 4.77
C TYR A 4 -10.45 -9.05 3.44
N ASN A 5 -11.49 -8.25 3.21
CA ASN A 5 -11.61 -7.45 1.99
C ASN A 5 -11.41 -5.98 2.35
N ILE A 6 -10.35 -5.36 1.82
CA ILE A 6 -10.06 -3.94 1.99
C ILE A 6 -10.71 -3.21 0.83
N LEU A 7 -11.86 -2.61 1.09
CA LEU A 7 -12.58 -1.82 0.10
C LEU A 7 -12.13 -0.37 0.20
N THR A 8 -11.55 0.14 -0.88
CA THR A 8 -11.37 1.57 -1.11
C THR A 8 -12.73 2.20 -1.44
N CYS A 9 -13.04 3.35 -0.85
CA CYS A 9 -14.38 3.97 -0.87
C CYS A 9 -15.07 4.03 -2.26
N ALA A 10 -14.33 4.24 -3.35
CA ALA A 10 -14.85 4.24 -4.72
C ALA A 10 -15.61 2.96 -5.14
N LEU A 11 -15.35 1.82 -4.47
CA LEU A 11 -15.99 0.53 -4.78
C LEU A 11 -17.10 0.16 -3.79
N THR A 12 -17.30 0.96 -2.73
CA THR A 12 -18.14 0.57 -1.60
C THR A 12 -19.63 0.53 -1.96
N GLU A 13 -20.13 1.45 -2.79
CA GLU A 13 -21.55 1.48 -3.14
C GLU A 13 -21.98 0.27 -3.99
N LEU A 14 -21.07 -0.26 -4.81
CA LEU A 14 -21.38 -1.28 -5.82
C LEU A 14 -21.06 -2.71 -5.35
N ILE A 15 -20.04 -2.86 -4.50
CA ILE A 15 -19.50 -4.16 -4.10
C ILE A 15 -19.98 -4.59 -2.71
N VAL A 16 -20.27 -3.64 -1.81
CA VAL A 16 -20.61 -3.97 -0.41
C VAL A 16 -21.87 -4.83 -0.28
N PRO A 17 -22.98 -4.58 -1.00
CA PRO A 17 -24.16 -5.44 -0.88
C PRO A 17 -23.84 -6.92 -1.18
N SER A 18 -23.15 -7.18 -2.30
CA SER A 18 -22.77 -8.54 -2.74
C SER A 18 -21.73 -9.20 -1.82
N VAL A 19 -20.81 -8.42 -1.26
CA VAL A 19 -19.79 -8.91 -0.32
C VAL A 19 -20.41 -9.23 1.05
N CYS A 20 -21.40 -8.46 1.50
CA CYS A 20 -22.07 -8.66 2.78
C CYS A 20 -22.94 -9.94 2.81
N GLU A 21 -23.51 -10.34 1.69
CA GLU A 21 -24.28 -11.59 1.55
C GLU A 21 -23.39 -12.85 1.63
N SER A 22 -22.07 -12.72 1.46
CA SER A 22 -21.17 -13.86 1.50
C SER A 22 -21.00 -14.41 2.93
N PRO A 23 -21.33 -15.68 3.21
CA PRO A 23 -21.15 -16.30 4.52
C PRO A 23 -19.67 -16.49 4.89
N HIS A 24 -18.78 -16.44 3.90
CA HIS A 24 -17.34 -16.61 4.08
C HIS A 24 -16.63 -15.34 4.56
N ILE A 25 -17.31 -14.20 4.55
CA ILE A 25 -16.75 -12.91 4.93
C ILE A 25 -17.18 -12.58 6.36
N GLN A 26 -16.21 -12.63 7.26
CA GLN A 26 -16.41 -12.43 8.70
C GLN A 26 -16.19 -10.98 9.13
N ALA A 27 -15.45 -10.20 8.33
CA ALA A 27 -14.94 -8.91 8.71
C ALA A 27 -14.67 -8.04 7.47
N ILE A 28 -15.13 -6.79 7.50
CA ILE A 28 -14.89 -5.79 6.46
C ILE A 28 -14.23 -4.56 7.10
N TYR A 29 -13.09 -4.15 6.53
CA TYR A 29 -12.38 -2.93 6.90
C TYR A 29 -12.45 -1.99 5.71
N ILE A 30 -12.95 -0.77 5.93
CA ILE A 30 -13.14 0.21 4.87
C ILE A 30 -12.07 1.29 5.03
N TYR A 31 -11.26 1.48 3.99
CA TYR A 31 -10.35 2.61 3.93
C TYR A 31 -10.96 3.71 3.07
N ASN A 32 -11.26 4.85 3.71
CA ASN A 32 -11.87 6.00 3.07
C ASN A 32 -10.82 7.09 2.83
N THR A 33 -10.58 7.38 1.54
CA THR A 33 -9.71 8.50 1.10
C THR A 33 -10.47 9.82 0.95
N ASP A 34 -11.81 9.78 0.87
CA ASP A 34 -12.64 10.96 0.63
C ASP A 34 -13.31 11.44 1.92
N ASN A 35 -13.00 12.66 2.35
CA ASN A 35 -13.66 13.34 3.49
C ASN A 35 -15.15 13.68 3.24
N SER A 36 -15.73 13.24 2.12
CA SER A 36 -17.13 13.47 1.84
C SER A 36 -17.98 12.53 2.71
N ASN A 37 -18.64 13.08 3.73
CA ASN A 37 -19.55 12.38 4.65
C ASN A 37 -20.75 11.67 3.97
N ARG A 38 -20.84 11.67 2.64
CA ARG A 38 -21.96 11.15 1.86
C ARG A 38 -22.01 9.63 1.82
N GLN A 39 -20.86 8.94 1.83
CA GLN A 39 -20.82 7.47 1.69
C GLN A 39 -21.10 6.72 3.00
N CYS A 40 -20.86 7.34 4.17
CA CYS A 40 -21.10 6.70 5.48
C CYS A 40 -22.60 6.46 5.79
N ALA A 41 -23.52 7.19 5.14
CA ALA A 41 -24.95 7.05 5.38
C ALA A 41 -25.53 5.74 4.79
N LEU A 42 -24.96 5.24 3.69
CA LEU A 42 -25.40 4.03 2.99
C LEU A 42 -24.97 2.74 3.71
N ILE A 43 -24.04 2.85 4.65
CA ILE A 43 -23.39 1.72 5.35
C ILE A 43 -24.17 1.30 6.61
N LYS A 44 -25.07 2.15 7.13
CA LYS A 44 -25.85 1.91 8.36
C LYS A 44 -26.62 0.57 8.40
N PRO A 45 -27.20 0.06 7.30
CA PRO A 45 -27.88 -1.25 7.31
C PRO A 45 -26.91 -2.45 7.36
N LEU A 46 -25.62 -2.24 7.07
CA LEU A 46 -24.61 -3.28 6.81
C LEU A 46 -23.65 -3.47 8.02
N ALA A 47 -24.03 -2.92 9.18
CA ALA A 47 -23.17 -2.71 10.34
C ALA A 47 -22.63 -3.98 11.02
N SER A 48 -23.21 -5.17 10.79
CA SER A 48 -22.85 -6.36 11.57
C SER A 48 -21.51 -7.00 11.19
N LYS A 49 -21.02 -6.81 9.95
CA LYS A 49 -19.72 -7.33 9.47
C LYS A 49 -18.64 -6.26 9.34
N ILE A 50 -19.00 -4.99 9.46
CA ILE A 50 -18.09 -3.86 9.27
C ILE A 50 -17.42 -3.57 10.61
N ILE A 51 -16.11 -3.79 10.67
CA ILE A 51 -15.33 -3.62 11.91
C ILE A 51 -14.93 -2.16 12.10
N GLY A 52 -14.66 -1.44 11.01
CA GLY A 52 -14.32 -0.04 11.08
C GLY A 52 -14.17 0.64 9.72
N ILE A 53 -14.36 1.95 9.75
CA ILE A 53 -14.05 2.86 8.66
C ILE A 53 -12.84 3.68 9.10
N TYR A 54 -11.80 3.72 8.26
CA TYR A 54 -10.53 4.35 8.56
C TYR A 54 -10.25 5.44 7.52
N ASP A 55 -9.98 6.64 8.00
CA ASP A 55 -9.53 7.81 7.24
C ASP A 55 -7.99 7.88 7.14
N ASN A 56 -7.30 7.10 7.97
CA ASN A 56 -5.86 7.12 8.12
C ASN A 56 -5.29 5.71 7.98
N MET A 57 -4.35 5.54 7.06
CA MET A 57 -3.72 4.24 6.80
C MET A 57 -2.98 3.68 8.02
N ASN A 58 -2.33 4.53 8.83
CA ASN A 58 -1.68 4.07 10.07
C ASN A 58 -2.70 3.45 11.03
N ARG A 59 -3.91 4.03 11.14
CA ARG A 59 -4.96 3.48 12.02
C ARG A 59 -5.46 2.14 11.51
N LEU A 60 -5.65 1.99 10.20
CA LEU A 60 -6.05 0.73 9.59
C LEU A 60 -4.99 -0.35 9.81
N VAL A 61 -3.74 -0.09 9.41
CA VAL A 61 -2.63 -1.04 9.55
C VAL A 61 -2.42 -1.44 11.01
N LYS A 62 -2.46 -0.47 11.94
CA LYS A 62 -2.34 -0.74 13.38
C LYS A 62 -3.47 -1.62 13.90
N ARG A 63 -4.71 -1.41 13.42
CA ARG A 63 -5.84 -2.28 13.79
C ARG A 63 -5.62 -3.70 13.30
N LEU A 64 -5.29 -3.85 12.01
CA LEU A 64 -5.08 -5.16 11.39
C LEU A 64 -3.94 -5.94 12.05
N PHE A 65 -2.87 -5.23 12.44
CA PHE A 65 -1.75 -5.81 13.19
C PHE A 65 -2.17 -6.31 14.57
N ASN A 66 -2.90 -5.49 15.35
CA ASN A 66 -3.33 -5.85 16.70
C ASN A 66 -4.31 -7.03 16.76
N GLU A 67 -5.07 -7.25 15.69
CA GLU A 67 -5.99 -8.38 15.59
C GLU A 67 -5.27 -9.68 15.14
N ASN A 68 -3.93 -9.68 14.98
CA ASN A 68 -3.10 -10.83 14.59
C ASN A 68 -3.55 -11.50 13.26
N LEU A 69 -4.18 -10.71 12.38
CA LEU A 69 -4.92 -11.20 11.22
C LEU A 69 -4.05 -11.82 10.13
N PHE A 70 -2.74 -11.54 10.16
CA PHE A 70 -1.77 -11.93 9.13
C PHE A 70 -0.63 -12.81 9.68
N THR A 71 -0.85 -13.46 10.83
CA THR A 71 0.09 -14.44 11.42
C THR A 71 0.35 -15.67 10.55
N SER A 72 -0.28 -15.78 9.37
CA SER A 72 -0.04 -16.80 8.35
C SER A 72 1.12 -16.48 7.39
N LEU A 73 1.83 -15.36 7.55
CA LEU A 73 3.09 -15.15 6.83
C LEU A 73 4.09 -16.26 7.24
N PRO A 74 4.60 -17.08 6.31
CA PRO A 74 5.56 -18.10 6.66
C PRO A 74 6.80 -17.41 7.23
N ILE A 75 7.07 -17.70 8.50
CA ILE A 75 8.23 -17.28 9.30
C ILE A 75 9.57 -17.70 8.64
N SER A 76 9.54 -18.41 7.50
CA SER A 76 10.69 -18.96 6.79
C SER A 76 11.60 -17.92 6.10
N ILE A 77 11.32 -16.62 6.16
CA ILE A 77 12.23 -15.59 5.62
C ILE A 77 13.29 -15.16 6.66
N ILE A 78 13.12 -15.52 7.94
CA ILE A 78 14.19 -15.35 8.93
C ILE A 78 15.17 -16.51 8.74
N ASN A 79 16.26 -16.26 8.00
CA ASN A 79 17.36 -17.21 7.90
C ASN A 79 17.98 -17.39 9.30
N PRO A 80 17.81 -18.54 9.98
CA PRO A 80 18.28 -18.72 11.36
C PRO A 80 19.81 -18.71 11.47
N SER A 81 20.52 -18.76 10.33
CA SER A 81 21.98 -18.72 10.30
C SER A 81 22.57 -17.33 10.55
N VAL A 82 21.76 -16.26 10.57
CA VAL A 82 22.24 -14.88 10.87
C VAL A 82 22.13 -14.56 12.37
N THR A 83 21.42 -15.36 13.17
CA THR A 83 21.09 -15.03 14.56
C THR A 83 22.04 -15.61 15.61
N LYS A 84 23.22 -16.13 15.22
CA LYS A 84 24.12 -16.73 16.22
C LYS A 84 24.76 -15.72 17.19
N GLU A 85 24.60 -14.41 16.97
CA GLU A 85 25.21 -13.37 17.83
C GLU A 85 24.27 -12.26 18.34
N MET A 86 22.98 -12.24 17.98
CA MET A 86 22.08 -11.18 18.47
C MET A 86 21.14 -11.69 19.56
N SER A 87 21.25 -11.09 20.74
CA SER A 87 20.46 -11.43 21.91
C SER A 87 18.96 -11.22 21.65
N ILE A 88 18.13 -12.08 22.24
CA ILE A 88 16.64 -12.08 22.15
C ILE A 88 16.01 -10.72 22.52
N ARG A 89 16.76 -9.82 23.16
CA ARG A 89 16.29 -8.51 23.62
C ARG A 89 16.41 -7.41 22.56
N ASP A 90 17.35 -7.52 21.62
CA ASP A 90 17.51 -6.56 20.51
C ASP A 90 16.59 -6.88 19.31
N LEU A 91 15.95 -8.06 19.32
CA LEU A 91 15.14 -8.62 18.23
C LEU A 91 13.72 -8.04 18.12
N THR A 92 13.30 -7.10 18.98
CA THR A 92 11.88 -6.73 19.10
C THR A 92 11.42 -5.59 18.18
N ASN A 93 12.29 -4.63 17.85
CA ASN A 93 11.86 -3.45 17.09
C ASN A 93 11.98 -3.64 15.57
N ASP A 94 13.10 -4.19 15.10
CA ASP A 94 13.34 -4.38 13.66
C ASP A 94 12.47 -5.49 13.06
N GLN A 95 12.19 -6.54 13.83
CA GLN A 95 11.23 -7.59 13.40
C GLN A 95 9.81 -7.06 13.37
N ALA A 96 9.41 -6.24 14.34
CA ALA A 96 8.10 -5.61 14.35
C ALA A 96 7.96 -4.63 13.17
N THR A 97 8.98 -3.80 12.92
CA THR A 97 9.05 -2.91 11.75
C THR A 97 8.99 -3.70 10.44
N PHE A 98 9.73 -4.81 10.32
CA PHE A 98 9.70 -5.66 9.13
C PHE A 98 8.32 -6.29 8.90
N MET A 99 7.72 -6.90 9.92
CA MET A 99 6.36 -7.47 9.84
C MET A 99 5.33 -6.40 9.49
N TRP A 100 5.50 -5.19 10.04
CA TRP A 100 4.63 -4.06 9.78
C TRP A 100 4.76 -3.54 8.34
N PHE A 101 5.98 -3.48 7.79
CA PHE A 101 6.19 -3.19 6.37
C PHE A 101 5.59 -4.27 5.48
N GLN A 102 5.77 -5.54 5.83
CA GLN A 102 5.21 -6.65 5.05
C GLN A 102 3.69 -6.57 5.00
N LEU A 103 3.03 -6.28 6.12
CA LEU A 103 1.61 -6.01 6.18
C LEU A 103 1.21 -4.80 5.34
N LEU A 104 1.95 -3.70 5.44
CA LEU A 104 1.69 -2.50 4.64
C LEU A 104 1.76 -2.81 3.14
N PHE A 105 2.80 -3.50 2.69
CA PHE A 105 2.95 -3.87 1.28
C PHE A 105 1.85 -4.82 0.82
N GLU A 106 1.47 -5.81 1.63
CA GLU A 106 0.35 -6.71 1.30
C GLU A 106 -0.95 -5.93 1.05
N ILE A 107 -1.25 -4.96 1.92
CA ILE A 107 -2.41 -4.08 1.76
C ILE A 107 -2.29 -3.22 0.50
N LEU A 108 -1.15 -2.54 0.31
CA LEU A 108 -0.91 -1.66 -0.83
C LEU A 108 -1.00 -2.40 -2.16
N LEU A 109 -0.52 -3.65 -2.22
CA LEU A 109 -0.52 -4.47 -3.43
C LEU A 109 -1.91 -4.99 -3.78
N GLN A 110 -2.79 -5.21 -2.80
CA GLN A 110 -4.18 -5.61 -3.02
C GLN A 110 -5.07 -4.45 -3.46
N MET A 111 -4.69 -3.21 -3.16
CA MET A 111 -5.46 -2.03 -3.56
C MET A 111 -5.52 -1.86 -5.08
N PRO A 112 -6.66 -1.43 -5.64
CA PRO A 112 -6.78 -1.15 -7.06
C PRO A 112 -5.92 0.05 -7.45
N GLN A 113 -5.22 -0.05 -8.58
CA GLN A 113 -4.59 1.11 -9.21
C GLN A 113 -5.65 1.87 -9.99
N THR A 114 -6.09 3.00 -9.44
CA THR A 114 -7.10 3.85 -10.05
C THR A 114 -6.47 5.12 -10.63
N ILE A 115 -7.20 5.79 -11.52
CA ILE A 115 -6.83 7.11 -12.02
C ILE A 115 -6.65 8.10 -10.86
N ASP A 116 -7.47 8.00 -9.82
CA ASP A 116 -7.37 8.84 -8.62
C ASP A 116 -6.05 8.60 -7.87
N SER A 117 -5.63 7.34 -7.70
CA SER A 117 -4.35 7.04 -7.05
C SER A 117 -3.15 7.58 -7.83
N LYS A 118 -3.23 7.59 -9.18
CA LYS A 118 -2.24 8.25 -10.03
C LYS A 118 -2.28 9.77 -9.83
N ASN A 119 -3.46 10.38 -9.88
CA ASN A 119 -3.64 11.83 -9.75
C ASN A 119 -3.20 12.35 -8.38
N GLU A 120 -3.50 11.64 -7.30
CA GLU A 120 -3.04 11.96 -5.94
C GLU A 120 -1.51 11.95 -5.88
N MET A 121 -0.87 10.91 -6.42
CA MET A 121 0.58 10.85 -6.53
C MET A 121 1.13 12.02 -7.34
N MET A 122 0.52 12.35 -8.49
CA MET A 122 0.96 13.46 -9.34
C MET A 122 0.87 14.79 -8.62
N HIS A 123 -0.22 15.03 -7.90
CA HIS A 123 -0.43 16.23 -7.11
C HIS A 123 0.66 16.38 -6.05
N GLU A 124 0.94 15.32 -5.30
CA GLU A 124 2.00 15.31 -4.29
C GLU A 124 3.38 15.54 -4.90
N CYS A 125 3.68 14.97 -6.07
CA CYS A 125 4.93 15.23 -6.78
C CYS A 125 5.07 16.71 -7.15
N LEU A 126 4.01 17.32 -7.69
CA LEU A 126 4.01 18.74 -8.08
C LEU A 126 4.20 19.68 -6.90
N LEU A 127 3.58 19.38 -5.75
CA LEU A 127 3.78 20.15 -4.51
C LEU A 127 5.24 20.07 -4.03
N ASN A 128 5.85 18.89 -4.06
CA ASN A 128 7.24 18.70 -3.63
C ASN A 128 8.27 19.42 -4.51
N TYR A 129 7.89 19.75 -5.75
CA TYR A 129 8.74 20.42 -6.73
C TYR A 129 8.12 21.74 -7.22
N GLU A 130 7.36 22.42 -6.36
CA GLU A 130 6.71 23.71 -6.65
C GLU A 130 7.67 24.74 -7.28
N ASN A 131 8.92 24.75 -6.85
CA ASN A 131 9.90 25.75 -7.27
C ASN A 131 10.94 25.20 -8.26
N ASP A 132 10.75 23.98 -8.77
CA ASP A 132 11.66 23.33 -9.71
C ASP A 132 10.95 23.03 -11.05
N GLN A 133 11.12 23.93 -12.01
CA GLN A 133 10.49 23.80 -13.33
C GLN A 133 11.00 22.59 -14.12
N ILE A 134 12.25 22.17 -13.90
CA ILE A 134 12.84 21.03 -14.60
C ILE A 134 12.15 19.75 -14.13
N GLU A 135 12.00 19.58 -12.81
CA GLU A 135 11.31 18.42 -12.25
C GLU A 135 9.81 18.46 -12.56
N LYS A 136 9.15 19.62 -12.54
CA LYS A 136 7.76 19.74 -13.01
C LYS A 136 7.56 19.24 -14.43
N ASN A 137 8.46 19.58 -15.35
CA ASN A 137 8.37 19.10 -16.74
C ASN A 137 8.50 17.58 -16.81
N LYS A 138 9.41 16.97 -16.03
CA LYS A 138 9.54 15.50 -15.92
C LYS A 138 8.28 14.85 -15.31
N ILE A 139 7.65 15.52 -14.35
CA ILE A 139 6.39 15.07 -13.72
C ILE A 139 5.25 15.07 -14.74
N LEU A 140 5.12 16.12 -15.55
CA LEU A 140 4.13 16.20 -16.62
C LEU A 140 4.39 15.19 -17.75
N GLU A 141 5.66 15.00 -18.13
CA GLU A 141 6.08 13.95 -19.06
C GLU A 141 5.61 12.59 -18.55
N PHE A 142 5.93 12.26 -17.30
CA PHE A 142 5.48 11.02 -16.65
C PHE A 142 3.96 10.89 -16.68
N GLN A 143 3.21 11.95 -16.36
CA GLN A 143 1.75 11.89 -16.34
C GLN A 143 1.17 11.41 -17.67
N GLN A 144 1.74 11.88 -18.79
CA GLN A 144 1.27 11.64 -20.14
C GLN A 144 1.71 10.27 -20.69
N ILE A 145 2.99 9.91 -20.51
CA ILE A 145 3.58 8.77 -21.25
C ILE A 145 3.87 7.55 -20.37
N TYR A 146 3.66 7.64 -19.06
CA TYR A 146 3.94 6.51 -18.17
C TYR A 146 3.05 5.31 -18.46
N SER A 147 3.70 4.15 -18.61
CA SER A 147 3.08 2.82 -18.55
C SER A 147 3.79 1.96 -17.50
N SER A 148 3.06 1.01 -16.93
CA SER A 148 3.60 0.08 -15.92
C SER A 148 4.83 -0.66 -16.42
N ASP A 149 4.94 -1.00 -17.72
CA ASP A 149 6.12 -1.65 -18.33
C ASP A 149 7.40 -0.80 -18.28
N THR A 150 7.26 0.52 -18.22
CA THR A 150 8.41 1.45 -18.17
C THR A 150 8.82 1.83 -16.74
N CYS A 151 8.21 1.24 -15.72
CA CYS A 151 8.42 1.58 -14.31
C CYS A 151 9.90 1.55 -13.90
N ILE A 152 10.64 0.47 -14.17
CA ILE A 152 12.06 0.40 -13.76
C ILE A 152 12.89 1.51 -14.42
N ARG A 153 12.65 1.82 -15.69
CA ARG A 153 13.35 2.89 -16.41
C ARG A 153 13.10 4.26 -15.75
N TRP A 154 11.86 4.53 -15.35
CA TRP A 154 11.51 5.76 -14.65
C TRP A 154 12.15 5.83 -13.25
N TYR A 155 12.25 4.70 -12.56
CA TYR A 155 12.86 4.62 -11.24
C TYR A 155 14.38 4.82 -11.28
N THR A 156 15.04 4.35 -12.34
CA THR A 156 16.50 4.47 -12.47
C THR A 156 16.96 5.77 -13.13
N ARG A 157 16.07 6.49 -13.81
CA ARG A 157 16.36 7.80 -14.41
C ARG A 157 16.50 8.84 -13.29
N ASP A 158 17.37 9.84 -13.48
CA ASP A 158 17.47 10.98 -12.56
C ASP A 158 16.20 11.85 -12.64
N THR A 159 15.20 11.47 -11.84
CA THR A 159 13.87 12.09 -11.78
C THR A 159 13.36 12.13 -10.34
N PHE A 160 12.28 12.89 -10.14
CA PHE A 160 11.50 12.95 -8.91
C PHE A 160 11.15 11.57 -8.31
N LEU A 161 10.87 10.55 -9.12
CA LEU A 161 10.36 9.26 -8.63
C LEU A 161 11.35 8.56 -7.70
N TYR A 162 12.60 8.40 -8.14
CA TYR A 162 13.64 7.79 -7.32
C TYR A 162 13.77 8.48 -5.95
N ARG A 163 13.76 9.82 -5.97
CA ARG A 163 13.96 10.64 -4.76
C ARG A 163 12.76 10.56 -3.82
N LEU A 164 11.55 10.80 -4.33
CA LEU A 164 10.34 10.86 -3.53
C LEU A 164 9.95 9.49 -2.96
N VAL A 165 9.99 8.44 -3.79
CA VAL A 165 9.64 7.08 -3.37
C VAL A 165 10.64 6.57 -2.32
N ASN A 166 11.94 6.73 -2.56
CA ASN A 166 12.93 6.29 -1.57
C ASN A 166 12.90 7.12 -0.29
N ARG A 167 12.59 8.41 -0.37
CA ARG A 167 12.41 9.23 0.83
C ARG A 167 11.23 8.71 1.64
N ALA A 168 10.07 8.46 1.01
CA ALA A 168 8.89 7.93 1.69
C ALA A 168 9.16 6.57 2.35
N LEU A 169 9.86 5.66 1.65
CA LEU A 169 10.22 4.36 2.20
C LEU A 169 11.22 4.47 3.37
N ARG A 170 12.21 5.37 3.29
CA ARG A 170 13.21 5.59 4.35
C ARG A 170 12.61 6.23 5.59
N THR A 171 11.68 7.17 5.44
CA THR A 171 11.00 7.81 6.58
C THR A 171 9.97 6.90 7.23
N GLN A 172 9.60 5.81 6.56
CA GLN A 172 8.60 4.83 7.03
C GLN A 172 7.24 5.48 7.33
N ASN A 173 6.97 6.65 6.76
CA ASN A 173 5.71 7.36 6.96
C ASN A 173 4.65 6.73 6.07
N ILE A 174 3.67 6.03 6.66
CA ILE A 174 2.64 5.33 5.86
C ILE A 174 1.89 6.29 4.96
N ASN A 175 1.57 7.50 5.43
CA ASN A 175 0.80 8.43 4.62
C ASN A 175 1.58 8.84 3.36
N ASP A 176 2.90 9.03 3.49
CA ASP A 176 3.77 9.31 2.35
C ASP A 176 3.86 8.10 1.42
N ILE A 177 4.11 6.91 1.97
CA ILE A 177 4.17 5.66 1.18
C ILE A 177 2.86 5.43 0.42
N PHE A 178 1.72 5.66 1.07
CA PHE A 178 0.39 5.51 0.51
C PHE A 178 0.13 6.47 -0.65
N LYS A 179 0.60 7.72 -0.57
CA LYS A 179 0.51 8.68 -1.69
C LYS A 179 1.23 8.18 -2.94
N TYR A 180 2.32 7.43 -2.78
CA TYR A 180 3.08 6.83 -3.89
C TYR A 180 2.63 5.40 -4.23
N ARG A 181 1.52 4.90 -3.67
CA ARG A 181 1.04 3.51 -3.85
C ARG A 181 0.89 3.09 -5.31
N PHE A 182 0.45 4.02 -6.16
CA PHE A 182 0.25 3.77 -7.59
C PHE A 182 1.55 3.26 -8.24
N TYR A 183 2.66 3.94 -7.97
CA TYR A 183 3.96 3.61 -8.56
C TYR A 183 4.69 2.50 -7.80
N ILE A 184 4.57 2.47 -6.47
CA ILE A 184 5.20 1.43 -5.63
C ILE A 184 4.70 0.04 -6.03
N LYS A 185 3.41 -0.10 -6.35
CA LYS A 185 2.83 -1.36 -6.81
C LYS A 185 3.45 -1.85 -8.13
N ASP A 186 3.55 -0.99 -9.14
CA ASP A 186 4.21 -1.32 -10.40
C ASP A 186 5.69 -1.69 -10.19
N LEU A 187 6.37 -0.93 -9.34
CA LEU A 187 7.79 -1.17 -9.03
C LEU A 187 7.99 -2.53 -8.38
N TYR A 188 7.15 -2.87 -7.39
CA TYR A 188 7.19 -4.17 -6.73
C TYR A 188 6.96 -5.31 -7.72
N GLN A 189 5.92 -5.21 -8.55
CA GLN A 189 5.58 -6.25 -9.54
C GLN A 189 6.69 -6.43 -10.58
N GLN A 190 7.28 -5.35 -11.07
CA GLN A 190 8.43 -5.44 -11.99
C GLN A 190 9.64 -6.11 -11.35
N LEU A 191 9.97 -5.77 -10.10
CA LEU A 191 11.09 -6.38 -9.38
C LEU A 191 10.85 -7.86 -9.11
N GLU A 192 9.62 -8.24 -8.74
CA GLU A 192 9.24 -9.64 -8.53
C GLU A 192 9.40 -10.44 -9.82
N ASN A 193 8.89 -9.92 -10.95
CA ASN A 193 9.02 -10.54 -12.27
C ASN A 193 10.49 -10.74 -12.66
N LEU A 194 11.34 -9.73 -12.46
CA LEU A 194 12.78 -9.83 -12.72
C LEU A 194 13.46 -10.88 -11.83
N SER A 195 13.08 -10.95 -10.55
CA SER A 195 13.62 -11.93 -9.60
C SER A 195 13.22 -13.37 -9.95
N ALA A 196 11.99 -13.56 -10.44
CA ALA A 196 11.48 -14.86 -10.87
C ALA A 196 12.19 -15.35 -12.14
N ILE A 197 12.50 -14.44 -13.07
CA ILE A 197 13.28 -14.76 -14.29
C ILE A 197 14.70 -15.23 -13.89
N LYS A 198 15.32 -14.59 -12.90
CA LYS A 198 16.68 -14.95 -12.45
C LYS A 198 16.74 -16.33 -11.78
N LYS A 199 15.64 -16.82 -11.18
CA LYS A 199 15.55 -18.17 -10.59
C LYS A 199 15.35 -19.29 -11.62
N ARG A 200 15.01 -18.96 -12.86
CA ARG A 200 14.75 -19.93 -13.96
C ARG A 200 15.94 -20.12 -14.90
N LYS A 201 17.05 -19.40 -14.67
CA LYS A 201 18.33 -19.55 -15.38
C LYS A 201 19.36 -20.14 -14.43
#